data_AF-A0A6G8C7H4-F1
#
_entry.id   AF-A0A6G8C7H4-F1
#
_cell.length_a   1.000
_cell.length_b   1.000
_cell.length_c   1.000
_cell.angle_alpha   90.00
_cell.angle_beta   90.00
_cell.angle_gamma   90.00
#
_symmetry.space_group_name_H-M   'P 1'
#
loop_
_entity.id
_entity.type
_entity.pdbx_description
1 polymer ?
#
loop_
_entity_poly.entity_id
_entity_poly.type
_entity_poly.pdbx_seq_one_letter_code
_entity_poly.pdbx_strand_id
1 'polypeptide(L)'
;MDSKATQALLNELVQTLKDGEVGYATALTDVEDQDLKEVFKKYAAQRDGYLTEIEDQMHQLNLKAEEDTSITGTVHRAFINIKAAITSKDRESILNECERGEDYAVKAYQTALKAENLPGQLKSIIEKQYQGVREAHDAIKSLRDASKK
;
A
#
# COMPACT_ATOMS: atom_id res chain seq x y z
N MET A 1 7.78 16.90 -16.29
CA MET A 1 6.44 16.31 -16.05
C MET A 1 5.45 17.42 -15.87
N ASP A 2 4.22 17.28 -16.37
CA ASP A 2 3.13 18.20 -16.05
C ASP A 2 2.76 18.08 -14.55
N SER A 3 2.48 19.21 -13.89
CA SER A 3 2.15 19.24 -12.45
C SER A 3 0.96 18.33 -12.11
N LYS A 4 -0.04 18.25 -12.99
CA LYS A 4 -1.21 17.38 -12.81
C LYS A 4 -0.87 15.90 -12.91
N ALA A 5 0.07 15.53 -13.79
CA ALA A 5 0.52 14.15 -13.90
C ALA A 5 1.25 13.70 -12.63
N THR A 6 2.12 14.55 -12.07
CA THR A 6 2.74 14.31 -10.76
C THR A 6 1.70 14.18 -9.67
N GLN A 7 0.75 15.11 -9.62
CA GLN A 7 -0.32 15.09 -8.62
C GLN A 7 -1.16 13.81 -8.67
N ALA A 8 -1.56 13.36 -9.87
CA ALA A 8 -2.30 12.13 -10.05
C ALA A 8 -1.53 10.90 -9.56
N LEU A 9 -0.23 10.81 -9.85
CA LEU A 9 0.63 9.73 -9.38
C LEU A 9 0.77 9.72 -7.85
N LEU A 10 0.95 10.89 -7.23
CA LEU A 10 1.06 10.97 -5.77
C LEU A 10 -0.25 10.68 -5.08
N ASN A 11 -1.38 11.11 -5.65
CA ASN A 11 -2.69 10.73 -5.14
C ASN A 11 -2.91 9.21 -5.22
N GLU A 12 -2.50 8.55 -6.31
CA GLU A 12 -2.57 7.08 -6.42
C GLU A 12 -1.75 6.39 -5.31
N LEU A 13 -0.55 6.88 -5.02
CA LEU A 13 0.27 6.37 -3.91
C LEU A 13 -0.38 6.63 -2.56
N VAL A 14 -0.94 7.82 -2.33
CA VAL A 14 -1.68 8.16 -1.10
C VAL A 14 -2.85 7.19 -0.87
N GLN A 15 -3.66 6.92 -1.90
CA GLN A 15 -4.77 5.97 -1.79
C GLN A 15 -4.27 4.55 -1.53
N THR A 16 -3.25 4.11 -2.27
CA THR A 16 -2.61 2.80 -2.08
C THR A 16 -2.13 2.61 -0.64
N LEU A 17 -1.52 3.65 -0.05
CA LEU A 17 -1.00 3.62 1.30
C LEU A 17 -2.12 3.59 2.34
N LYS A 18 -3.16 4.41 2.19
CA LYS A 18 -4.36 4.40 3.05
C LYS A 18 -5.07 3.04 3.03
N ASP A 19 -5.24 2.47 1.83
CA ASP A 19 -5.83 1.14 1.67
C ASP A 19 -4.97 0.06 2.33
N GLY A 20 -3.65 0.12 2.17
CA GLY A 20 -2.72 -0.81 2.82
C GLY A 20 -2.73 -0.70 4.35
N GLU A 21 -2.79 0.50 4.90
CA GLU A 21 -2.84 0.75 6.34
C GLU A 21 -4.12 0.19 6.97
N VAL A 22 -5.29 0.61 6.48
CA VAL A 22 -6.60 0.06 6.87
C VAL A 22 -6.59 -1.45 6.73
N GLY A 23 -5.83 -1.91 5.73
CA GLY A 23 -5.79 -3.28 5.39
C GLY A 23 -5.10 -4.21 6.35
N TYR A 24 -3.87 -3.86 6.68
CA TYR A 24 -3.14 -4.53 7.72
C TYR A 24 -3.79 -4.36 9.09
N ALA A 25 -4.43 -3.22 9.36
CA ALA A 25 -5.21 -3.03 10.58
C ALA A 25 -6.39 -4.01 10.68
N THR A 26 -7.09 -4.28 9.56
CA THR A 26 -8.16 -5.28 9.51
C THR A 26 -7.62 -6.71 9.64
N ALA A 27 -6.55 -7.04 8.92
CA ALA A 27 -5.92 -8.36 9.04
C ALA A 27 -5.42 -8.63 10.48
N LEU A 28 -4.93 -7.59 11.17
CA LEU A 28 -4.50 -7.63 12.58
C LEU A 28 -5.66 -7.97 13.53
N THR A 29 -6.88 -7.49 13.27
CA THR A 29 -8.04 -7.80 14.12
C THR A 29 -8.56 -9.21 13.90
N ASP A 30 -8.39 -9.73 12.68
CA ASP A 30 -9.04 -10.98 12.26
C ASP A 30 -8.16 -12.21 12.45
N VAL A 31 -6.84 -12.05 12.50
CA VAL A 31 -5.89 -13.14 12.69
C VAL A 31 -5.78 -13.58 14.16
N GLU A 32 -5.70 -14.88 14.40
CA GLU A 32 -5.48 -15.44 15.75
C GLU A 32 -4.00 -15.65 16.07
N ASP A 33 -3.19 -15.92 15.04
CA ASP A 33 -1.76 -16.15 15.12
C ASP A 33 -0.99 -14.91 15.60
N GLN A 34 -0.28 -15.02 16.73
CA GLN A 34 0.43 -13.90 17.34
C GLN A 34 1.60 -13.39 16.48
N ASP A 35 2.29 -14.27 15.76
CA ASP A 35 3.38 -13.88 14.86
C ASP A 35 2.86 -12.99 13.72
N LEU A 36 1.68 -13.27 13.17
CA LEU A 36 1.07 -12.44 12.13
C LEU A 36 0.58 -11.09 12.66
N LYS A 37 0.13 -11.01 13.92
CA LYS A 37 -0.24 -9.73 14.53
C LYS A 37 0.94 -8.76 14.54
N GLU A 38 2.13 -9.21 14.91
CA GLU A 38 3.31 -8.36 14.90
C GLU A 38 3.67 -7.90 13.48
N VAL A 39 3.59 -8.80 12.50
CA VAL A 39 3.86 -8.51 11.09
C VAL A 39 2.87 -7.48 10.53
N PHE A 40 1.57 -7.68 10.73
CA PHE A 40 0.55 -6.75 10.23
C PHE A 40 0.62 -5.39 10.93
N LYS A 41 0.85 -5.37 12.24
CA LYS A 41 1.06 -4.11 12.97
C LYS A 41 2.27 -3.33 12.42
N LYS A 42 3.38 -4.02 12.14
CA LYS A 42 4.58 -3.41 11.54
C LYS A 42 4.25 -2.78 10.19
N TYR A 43 3.54 -3.50 9.30
CA TYR A 43 3.25 -2.97 7.98
C TYR A 43 2.17 -1.89 7.97
N ALA A 44 1.17 -1.93 8.86
CA ALA A 44 0.24 -0.81 9.04
C ALA A 44 1.01 0.48 9.40
N ALA A 45 1.89 0.43 10.38
CA ALA A 45 2.71 1.59 10.77
C ALA A 45 3.67 2.04 9.66
N GLN A 46 4.20 1.11 8.86
CA GLN A 46 5.02 1.46 7.69
C GLN A 46 4.21 2.25 6.64
N ARG A 47 2.96 1.85 6.38
CA ARG A 47 2.08 2.51 5.41
C ARG A 47 1.73 3.93 5.85
N ASP A 48 1.42 4.13 7.13
CA ASP A 48 1.19 5.46 7.73
C ASP A 48 2.42 6.38 7.62
N GLY A 49 3.61 5.86 7.96
CA GLY A 49 4.86 6.61 7.79
C GLY A 49 5.15 7.00 6.33
N TYR A 50 4.88 6.11 5.39
CA TYR A 50 5.03 6.39 3.96
C TYR A 50 4.01 7.41 3.46
N LEU A 51 2.78 7.36 3.97
CA LEU A 51 1.72 8.31 3.65
C LEU A 51 2.17 9.72 4.03
N THR A 52 2.67 9.88 5.25
CA THR A 52 3.21 11.16 5.75
C THR A 52 4.34 11.68 4.85
N GLU A 53 5.31 10.83 4.48
CA GLU A 53 6.41 11.23 3.59
C GLU A 53 5.91 11.71 2.20
N ILE A 54 4.87 11.08 1.64
CA ILE A 54 4.30 11.49 0.35
C ILE A 54 3.49 12.79 0.47
N GLU A 55 2.66 12.94 1.50
CA GLU A 55 1.88 14.15 1.74
C GLU A 55 2.80 15.37 1.97
N ASP A 56 3.91 15.19 2.68
CA ASP A 56 4.95 16.22 2.84
C ASP A 56 5.55 16.65 1.50
N GLN A 57 5.83 15.70 0.59
CA GLN A 57 6.32 16.03 -0.75
C GLN A 57 5.27 16.76 -1.58
N MET A 58 4.00 16.36 -1.49
CA MET A 58 2.91 17.06 -2.16
C MET A 58 2.84 18.52 -1.69
N HIS A 59 2.90 18.76 -0.38
CA HIS A 59 2.93 20.09 0.20
C HIS A 59 4.13 20.91 -0.28
N GLN A 60 5.34 20.35 -0.28
CA GLN A 60 6.56 21.01 -0.77
C GLN A 60 6.47 21.41 -2.25
N LEU A 61 5.74 20.63 -3.05
CA LEU A 61 5.52 20.89 -4.48
C LEU A 61 4.31 21.80 -4.75
N ASN A 62 3.65 22.32 -3.72
CA ASN A 62 2.37 23.05 -3.81
C ASN A 62 1.27 22.23 -4.53
N LEU A 63 1.34 20.91 -4.42
CA LEU A 63 0.31 19.99 -4.88
C LEU A 63 -0.66 19.75 -3.73
N LYS A 64 -1.96 19.79 -4.03
CA LYS A 64 -2.98 19.43 -3.06
C LYS A 64 -3.29 17.95 -3.18
N ALA A 65 -3.36 17.26 -2.05
CA ALA A 65 -4.09 16.00 -2.00
C ALA A 65 -5.52 16.29 -2.48
N GLU A 66 -6.05 15.45 -3.37
CA GLU A 66 -7.45 15.57 -3.71
C GLU A 66 -8.28 15.10 -2.51
N GLU A 67 -8.73 16.06 -1.71
CA GLU A 67 -9.73 15.85 -0.67
C GLU A 67 -11.05 15.47 -1.35
N ASP A 68 -11.48 14.23 -1.14
CA ASP A 68 -12.87 13.77 -1.29
C ASP A 68 -13.54 13.75 -2.66
N THR A 69 -12.80 13.78 -3.77
CA THR A 69 -13.41 13.45 -5.06
C THR A 69 -12.65 12.36 -5.77
N SER A 70 -13.23 11.15 -5.71
CA SER A 70 -13.29 10.21 -6.83
C SER A 70 -12.30 10.55 -7.95
N ILE A 71 -11.04 10.10 -7.81
CA ILE A 71 -10.20 9.91 -8.97
C ILE A 71 -10.92 8.83 -9.76
N THR A 72 -11.66 9.29 -10.75
CA THR A 72 -12.49 8.51 -11.66
C THR A 72 -11.65 7.38 -12.25
N GLY A 73 -11.81 6.16 -11.74
CA GLY A 73 -11.37 4.96 -12.46
C GLY A 73 -10.88 3.80 -11.60
N THR A 74 -10.19 4.05 -10.50
CA THR A 74 -9.49 2.99 -9.75
C THR A 74 -9.56 3.22 -8.26
N VAL A 75 -10.77 3.33 -7.71
CA VAL A 75 -10.98 2.82 -6.35
C VAL A 75 -10.64 1.34 -6.43
N HIS A 76 -9.42 0.99 -6.06
CA HIS A 76 -9.04 -0.39 -5.90
C HIS A 76 -9.87 -0.91 -4.73
N ARG A 77 -10.97 -1.59 -5.07
CA ARG A 77 -11.75 -2.45 -4.16
C ARG A 77 -10.92 -3.66 -3.72
N ALA A 78 -9.60 -3.50 -3.54
CA ALA A 78 -8.75 -4.49 -2.92
C ALA A 78 -9.32 -4.81 -1.53
N PHE A 79 -9.77 -3.79 -0.77
CA PHE A 79 -10.22 -3.99 0.61
C PHE A 79 -11.69 -4.39 0.81
N ILE A 80 -12.60 -4.06 -0.11
CA ILE A 80 -14.01 -4.50 0.01
C ILE A 80 -14.09 -6.04 -0.01
N ASN A 81 -13.17 -6.71 -0.71
CA ASN A 81 -13.11 -8.16 -0.74
C ASN A 81 -12.47 -8.77 0.52
N ILE A 82 -11.69 -8.01 1.30
CA ILE A 82 -10.99 -8.56 2.46
C ILE A 82 -11.96 -8.85 3.60
N LYS A 83 -12.94 -7.98 3.84
CA LYS A 83 -14.04 -8.29 4.77
C LYS A 83 -14.92 -9.48 4.32
N ALA A 84 -15.01 -9.75 3.02
CA ALA A 84 -15.83 -10.83 2.48
C ALA A 84 -15.06 -12.17 2.38
N ALA A 85 -13.75 -12.13 2.14
CA ALA A 85 -12.87 -13.28 2.01
C ALA A 85 -12.44 -13.86 3.37
N ILE A 86 -12.37 -13.03 4.42
CA ILE A 86 -12.11 -13.47 5.81
C ILE A 86 -13.42 -13.99 6.45
N THR A 87 -14.15 -14.88 5.76
CA THR A 87 -15.23 -15.65 6.40
C THR A 87 -14.67 -16.90 7.08
N SER A 88 -13.54 -17.42 6.58
CA SER A 88 -12.64 -18.27 7.34
C SER A 88 -11.52 -17.39 7.89
N LYS A 89 -11.40 -17.29 9.23
CA LYS A 89 -10.24 -16.69 9.91
C LYS A 89 -8.97 -17.55 9.74
N ASP A 90 -8.87 -18.28 8.63
CA ASP A 90 -7.75 -19.15 8.36
C ASP A 90 -6.56 -18.33 7.89
N ARG A 91 -5.40 -18.70 8.41
CA ARG A 91 -4.12 -18.04 8.19
C ARG A 91 -3.79 -17.84 6.71
N GLU A 92 -4.05 -18.86 5.89
CA GLU A 92 -3.70 -18.85 4.46
C GLU A 92 -4.55 -17.83 3.70
N SER A 93 -5.86 -17.78 3.94
CA SER A 93 -6.77 -16.83 3.30
C SER A 93 -6.45 -15.38 3.65
N ILE A 94 -6.13 -15.10 4.92
CA ILE A 94 -5.73 -13.75 5.34
C ILE A 94 -4.44 -13.34 4.62
N LEU A 95 -3.43 -14.22 4.59
CA LEU A 95 -2.16 -13.94 3.93
C LEU A 95 -2.29 -13.83 2.40
N ASN A 96 -3.17 -14.60 1.78
CA ASN A 96 -3.50 -14.48 0.35
C ASN A 96 -4.02 -13.09 0.02
N GLU A 97 -4.96 -12.57 0.82
CA GLU A 97 -5.51 -11.24 0.60
C GLU A 97 -4.49 -10.13 0.85
N CYS A 98 -3.65 -10.26 1.88
CA CYS A 98 -2.53 -9.34 2.09
C CYS A 98 -1.56 -9.33 0.90
N GLU A 99 -1.18 -10.49 0.34
CA GLU A 99 -0.29 -10.54 -0.83
C GLU A 99 -0.92 -9.86 -2.05
N ARG A 100 -2.23 -10.07 -2.28
CA ARG A 100 -2.95 -9.41 -3.39
C ARG A 100 -2.95 -7.88 -3.24
N GLY A 101 -3.08 -7.38 -2.00
CA GLY A 101 -2.97 -5.95 -1.70
C GLY A 101 -1.56 -5.42 -1.98
N GLU A 102 -0.53 -6.16 -1.55
CA GLU A 102 0.86 -5.79 -1.78
C GLU A 102 1.26 -5.86 -3.26
N ASP A 103 0.74 -6.82 -4.03
CA ASP A 103 0.89 -6.88 -5.49
C ASP A 103 0.38 -5.60 -6.18
N TYR A 104 -0.73 -5.06 -5.70
CA TYR A 104 -1.25 -3.79 -6.20
C TYR A 104 -0.33 -2.63 -5.81
N ALA A 105 0.11 -2.57 -4.55
CA ALA A 105 1.03 -1.53 -4.09
C ALA A 105 2.34 -1.54 -4.90
N VAL A 106 2.97 -2.70 -5.11
CA VAL A 106 4.15 -2.86 -5.95
C VAL A 106 3.93 -2.27 -7.35
N LYS A 107 2.77 -2.52 -7.97
CA LYS A 107 2.44 -1.99 -9.31
C LYS A 107 2.22 -0.47 -9.31
N ALA A 108 1.59 0.08 -8.28
CA ALA A 108 1.39 1.52 -8.12
C ALA A 108 2.75 2.25 -8.04
N TYR A 109 3.66 1.76 -7.18
CA TYR A 109 5.02 2.30 -7.09
C TYR A 109 5.82 2.14 -8.38
N GLN A 110 5.74 0.99 -9.05
CA GLN A 110 6.39 0.81 -10.36
C GLN A 110 5.87 1.80 -11.41
N THR A 111 4.57 2.10 -11.39
CA THR A 111 3.96 3.08 -12.29
C THR A 111 4.47 4.49 -11.99
N ALA A 112 4.53 4.87 -10.71
CA ALA A 112 5.10 6.14 -10.28
C ALA A 112 6.58 6.28 -10.68
N LEU A 113 7.39 5.24 -10.54
CA LEU A 113 8.83 5.27 -10.88
C LEU A 113 9.11 5.31 -12.39
N LYS A 114 8.14 4.95 -13.23
CA LYS A 114 8.26 5.10 -14.70
C LYS A 114 8.02 6.54 -15.16
N ALA A 115 7.56 7.42 -14.28
CA ALA A 115 7.26 8.78 -14.61
C ALA A 115 8.53 9.59 -14.92
N GLU A 116 8.52 10.31 -16.04
CA GLU A 116 9.67 11.09 -16.48
C GLU A 116 9.77 12.41 -15.73
N ASN A 117 11.00 12.85 -15.41
CA ASN A 117 11.27 14.14 -14.77
C ASN A 117 10.64 14.33 -13.37
N LEU A 118 10.56 13.26 -12.57
CA LEU A 118 10.30 13.38 -11.14
C LEU A 118 11.42 14.22 -10.47
N PRO A 119 11.08 15.16 -9.57
CA PRO A 119 12.08 15.82 -8.72
C PRO A 119 12.95 14.78 -8.00
N GLY A 120 14.26 15.04 -7.91
CA GLY A 120 15.22 14.03 -7.40
C GLY A 120 14.90 13.55 -5.98
N GLN A 121 14.46 14.45 -5.10
CA GLN A 121 14.05 14.11 -3.74
C GLN A 121 12.80 13.21 -3.74
N LEU A 122 11.77 13.59 -4.50
CA LEU A 122 10.56 12.79 -4.62
C LEU A 122 10.84 11.39 -5.19
N LYS A 123 11.66 11.31 -6.24
CA LYS A 123 12.08 10.02 -6.81
C LYS A 123 12.78 9.14 -5.78
N SER A 124 13.70 9.71 -4.99
CA SER A 124 14.43 8.97 -3.96
C SER A 124 13.50 8.42 -2.87
N ILE A 125 12.48 9.19 -2.47
CA ILE A 125 11.45 8.75 -1.52
C ILE A 125 10.64 7.60 -2.11
N ILE A 126 10.13 7.74 -3.34
CA ILE A 126 9.36 6.69 -4.01
C ILE A 126 10.19 5.41 -4.18
N GLU A 127 11.48 5.52 -4.52
CA GLU A 127 12.38 4.36 -4.64
C GLU A 127 12.60 3.63 -3.31
N LYS A 128 12.84 4.38 -2.22
CA LYS A 128 12.97 3.83 -0.87
C LYS A 128 11.69 3.11 -0.44
N GLN A 129 10.54 3.74 -0.63
CA GLN A 129 9.25 3.15 -0.26
C GLN A 129 8.93 1.93 -1.13
N TYR A 130 9.21 1.97 -2.43
CA TYR A 130 9.05 0.84 -3.33
C TYR A 130 9.84 -0.39 -2.85
N GLN A 131 11.10 -0.20 -2.45
CA GLN A 131 11.90 -1.29 -1.87
C GLN A 131 11.24 -1.89 -0.63
N GLY A 132 10.79 -1.05 0.30
CA GLY A 132 10.10 -1.49 1.51
C GLY A 132 8.76 -2.21 1.23
N VAL A 133 8.00 -1.76 0.23
CA VAL A 133 6.77 -2.44 -0.22
C VAL A 133 7.09 -3.79 -0.85
N ARG A 134 8.14 -3.91 -1.66
CA ARG A 134 8.54 -5.23 -2.17
C ARG A 134 8.99 -6.18 -1.07
N GLU A 135 9.74 -5.69 -0.09
CA GLU A 135 10.14 -6.50 1.06
C GLU A 135 8.92 -6.99 1.86
N ALA A 136 7.91 -6.13 2.03
CA ALA A 136 6.65 -6.50 2.65
C ALA A 136 5.92 -7.58 1.85
N HIS A 137 5.77 -7.38 0.53
CA HIS A 137 5.22 -8.37 -0.39
C HIS A 137 5.91 -9.73 -0.26
N ASP A 138 7.25 -9.76 -0.34
CA ASP A 138 8.03 -11.00 -0.33
C ASP A 138 7.93 -11.72 1.04
N ALA A 139 7.85 -10.96 2.14
CA ALA A 139 7.62 -11.51 3.47
C ALA A 139 6.22 -12.13 3.61
N ILE A 140 5.17 -11.43 3.17
CA ILE A 140 3.78 -11.94 3.21
C ILE A 140 3.65 -13.18 2.34
N LYS A 141 4.23 -13.15 1.13
CA LYS A 141 4.30 -14.30 0.23
C LYS A 141 4.95 -15.51 0.88
N SER A 142 6.08 -15.30 1.54
CA SER A 142 6.81 -16.37 2.22
C SER A 142 5.99 -16.97 3.38
N LEU A 143 5.32 -16.13 4.17
CA LEU A 143 4.42 -16.57 5.25
C LEU A 143 3.23 -17.36 4.70
N ARG A 144 2.64 -16.92 3.58
CA ARG A 144 1.54 -17.61 2.91
C ARG A 144 1.99 -18.98 2.43
N ASP A 145 3.11 -19.04 1.72
CA ASP A 145 3.61 -20.28 1.13
C ASP A 145 3.97 -21.31 2.20
N ALA A 146 4.46 -20.86 3.37
CA ALA A 146 4.67 -21.71 4.53
C ALA A 146 3.37 -22.19 5.22
N SER A 147 2.23 -21.57 4.92
CA SER A 147 0.92 -21.92 5.49
C SER A 147 0.14 -22.91 4.63
N LYS A 148 0.59 -23.17 3.39
CA LYS A 148 0.02 -24.18 2.48
C LYS A 148 0.32 -25.58 3.02
N LYS A 149 -0.72 -26.40 3.17
CA LYS A 149 -0.60 -27.83 3.54
C LYS A 149 -0.45 -28.73 2.32
#